data_AF-A0A9P5BSJ9-F1
#
_entry.id   AF-A0A9P5BSJ9-F1
#
_cell.length_a   1.000
_cell.length_b   1.000
_cell.length_c   1.000
_cell.angle_alpha   90.00
_cell.angle_beta   90.00
_cell.angle_gamma   90.00
#
_symmetry.space_group_name_H-M   'P 1'
#
loop_
_entity.id
_entity.type
_entity.pdbx_description
1 polymer ?
#
loop_
_entity_poly.entity_id
_entity_poly.type
_entity_poly.pdbx_seq_one_letter_code
_entity_poly.pdbx_strand_id
1 'polypeptide(L)'
;MQIAKVAFFLFAAIGVAANPVDVDGSGIDAGVSGGEDMNTLITYTGKCTRGRNYKEDTCKFKGQKGRTTIVRCPRFANQRCPRNGSKCTWDSYKRTTKCNYK
;
A
#
# COMPACT_ATOMS: atom_id res chain seq x y z
N MET A 1 -52.85 -38.56 -1.31
CA MET A 1 -52.05 -37.55 -2.02
C MET A 1 -51.02 -36.98 -1.07
N GLN A 2 -49.74 -36.98 -1.43
CA GLN A 2 -48.82 -35.85 -1.24
C GLN A 2 -47.44 -36.31 -1.72
N ILE A 3 -47.16 -35.97 -2.98
CA ILE A 3 -45.84 -36.06 -3.59
C ILE A 3 -45.00 -35.00 -2.88
N ALA A 4 -44.02 -35.44 -2.07
CA ALA A 4 -43.06 -34.54 -1.45
C ALA A 4 -42.29 -33.80 -2.56
N LYS A 5 -42.61 -32.53 -2.75
CA LYS A 5 -41.98 -31.68 -3.76
C LYS A 5 -40.62 -31.26 -3.23
N VAL A 6 -39.56 -31.93 -3.70
CA VAL A 6 -38.18 -31.47 -3.50
C VAL A 6 -37.94 -30.32 -4.48
N ALA A 7 -38.00 -29.09 -3.99
CA ALA A 7 -37.64 -27.91 -4.76
C ALA A 7 -36.12 -27.72 -4.73
N PHE A 8 -35.44 -28.08 -5.82
CA PHE A 8 -34.06 -27.68 -6.04
C PHE A 8 -34.04 -26.19 -6.45
N PHE A 9 -33.60 -25.33 -5.54
CA PHE A 9 -33.25 -23.95 -5.89
C PHE A 9 -31.81 -23.93 -6.42
N LEU A 10 -31.67 -23.66 -7.72
CA LEU A 10 -30.41 -23.32 -8.37
C LEU A 10 -29.97 -21.93 -7.90
N PHE A 11 -28.84 -21.85 -7.19
CA PHE A 11 -28.18 -20.57 -6.92
C PHE A 11 -27.70 -19.98 -8.25
N ALA A 12 -28.30 -18.86 -8.64
CA ALA A 12 -27.86 -18.08 -9.79
C ALA A 12 -26.41 -17.64 -9.59
N ALA A 13 -25.61 -17.84 -10.63
CA ALA A 13 -24.22 -17.39 -10.70
C ALA A 13 -24.14 -15.90 -10.34
N ILE A 14 -23.39 -15.60 -9.28
CA ILE A 14 -22.91 -14.25 -9.05
C ILE A 14 -21.99 -13.89 -10.22
N GLY A 15 -22.54 -13.12 -11.15
CA GLY A 15 -21.77 -12.45 -12.18
C GLY A 15 -20.71 -11.59 -11.52
N VAL A 16 -19.46 -11.88 -11.83
CA VAL A 16 -18.37 -10.94 -11.64
C VAL A 16 -18.69 -9.71 -12.50
N ALA A 17 -19.17 -8.65 -11.87
CA ALA A 17 -19.00 -7.32 -12.45
C ALA A 17 -17.49 -7.07 -12.43
N ALA A 18 -16.83 -7.31 -13.55
CA ALA A 18 -15.55 -6.70 -13.85
C ALA A 18 -15.81 -5.20 -13.95
N ASN A 19 -15.79 -4.51 -12.80
CA ASN A 19 -15.58 -3.09 -12.79
C ASN A 19 -14.23 -2.86 -13.49
N PRO A 20 -14.14 -1.98 -14.51
CA PRO A 20 -12.85 -1.49 -14.93
C PRO A 20 -12.23 -0.81 -13.70
N VAL A 21 -11.28 -1.50 -13.06
CA VAL A 21 -10.22 -0.79 -12.37
C VAL A 21 -9.55 -0.03 -13.49
N ASP A 22 -9.82 1.27 -13.51
CA ASP A 22 -8.97 2.25 -14.14
C ASP A 22 -7.57 2.02 -13.57
N VAL A 23 -6.82 1.14 -14.24
CA VAL A 23 -5.38 1.04 -14.10
C VAL A 23 -4.90 2.27 -14.84
N ASP A 24 -4.85 3.37 -14.12
CA ASP A 24 -3.95 4.46 -14.44
C ASP A 24 -2.55 3.85 -14.38
N GLY A 25 -2.13 3.36 -15.54
CA GLY A 25 -0.79 2.93 -15.81
C GLY A 25 0.09 4.16 -15.76
N SER A 26 0.58 4.49 -14.56
CA SER A 26 1.84 5.23 -14.39
C SER A 26 2.29 5.20 -12.94
N GLY A 27 3.39 4.48 -12.71
CA GLY A 27 4.14 4.59 -11.47
C GLY A 27 4.23 3.30 -10.67
N ILE A 28 4.61 2.19 -11.30
CA ILE A 28 5.62 1.35 -10.64
C ILE A 28 6.94 2.14 -10.71
N ASP A 29 7.03 3.22 -9.94
CA ASP A 29 8.30 3.68 -9.40
C ASP A 29 8.66 2.64 -8.36
N ALA A 30 9.13 1.50 -8.86
CA ALA A 30 10.10 0.69 -8.19
C ALA A 30 11.30 1.62 -7.94
N GLY A 31 11.24 2.37 -6.84
CA GLY A 31 12.42 2.82 -6.12
C GLY A 31 13.12 1.63 -5.48
N VAL A 32 13.33 0.55 -6.24
CA VAL A 32 14.43 -0.38 -6.07
C VAL A 32 15.62 0.32 -6.72
N SER A 33 16.14 1.32 -6.02
CA SER A 33 17.59 1.56 -6.03
C SER A 33 18.13 0.60 -4.99
N GLY A 34 18.19 -0.66 -5.36
CA GLY A 34 18.51 -1.78 -4.49
C GLY A 34 18.59 -3.00 -5.37
N GLY A 35 19.50 -2.94 -6.36
CA GLY A 35 20.00 -4.14 -7.00
C GLY A 35 20.32 -5.13 -5.90
N GLU A 36 19.73 -6.31 -6.00
CA GLU A 36 20.40 -7.61 -6.04
C GLU A 36 21.80 -7.71 -5.38
N ASP A 37 21.99 -7.07 -4.24
CA ASP A 37 23.21 -7.13 -3.46
C ASP A 37 22.79 -7.24 -2.00
N MET A 38 23.36 -8.22 -1.30
CA MET A 38 23.16 -8.52 0.11
C MET A 38 23.73 -7.42 1.01
N ASN A 39 23.46 -6.15 0.72
CA ASN A 39 23.85 -5.01 1.52
C ASN A 39 22.65 -4.62 2.37
N THR A 40 22.80 -4.69 3.70
CA THR A 40 21.73 -4.42 4.65
C THR A 40 21.19 -3.01 4.41
N LEU A 41 20.02 -2.88 3.77
CA LEU A 41 19.41 -1.58 3.53
C LEU A 41 19.10 -0.91 4.87
N ILE A 42 19.86 0.14 5.20
CA ILE A 42 19.60 0.98 6.38
C ILE A 42 18.36 1.85 6.11
N THR A 43 18.14 2.21 4.85
CA THR A 43 17.12 3.16 4.42
C THR A 43 16.22 2.53 3.38
N TYR A 44 14.91 2.61 3.59
CA TYR A 44 13.88 2.02 2.74
C TYR A 44 13.02 3.11 2.12
N THR A 45 12.99 3.16 0.79
CA THR A 45 12.13 4.08 0.06
C THR A 45 10.80 3.41 -0.27
N GLY A 46 9.72 4.15 -0.08
CA GLY A 46 8.36 3.69 -0.28
C GLY A 46 7.45 4.80 -0.76
N LYS A 47 6.15 4.55 -0.67
CA LYS A 47 5.09 5.50 -1.02
C LYS A 47 4.26 5.85 0.20
N CYS A 48 3.95 7.14 0.35
CA CYS A 48 3.08 7.60 1.42
C CYS A 48 1.61 7.61 1.01
N THR A 49 0.76 7.33 1.98
CA THR A 49 -0.69 7.43 1.90
C THR A 49 -1.14 8.47 2.91
N ARG A 50 -1.93 9.43 2.45
CA ARG A 50 -2.47 10.52 3.25
C ARG A 50 -3.70 10.04 3.99
N GLY A 51 -3.66 10.20 5.32
CA GLY A 51 -4.77 9.87 6.20
C GLY A 51 -5.76 11.02 6.34
N ARG A 52 -6.85 10.79 7.08
CA ARG A 52 -7.82 11.86 7.38
C ARG A 52 -7.10 12.99 8.12
N ASN A 53 -7.27 14.23 7.64
CA ASN A 53 -6.71 15.43 8.25
C ASN A 53 -5.19 15.37 8.50
N TYR A 54 -4.43 14.63 7.70
CA TYR A 54 -2.97 14.41 7.88
C TYR A 54 -2.58 13.73 9.21
N LYS A 55 -3.56 13.15 9.92
CA LYS A 55 -3.33 12.55 11.25
C LYS A 55 -2.89 11.09 11.15
N GLU A 56 -3.25 10.44 10.05
CA GLU A 56 -3.04 9.00 9.81
C GLU A 56 -2.21 8.78 8.55
N ASP A 57 -1.32 9.72 8.24
CA ASP A 57 -0.39 9.58 7.13
C ASP A 57 0.50 8.36 7.40
N THR A 58 0.64 7.50 6.40
CA THR A 58 1.43 6.28 6.47
C THR A 58 2.43 6.20 5.33
N CYS A 59 3.51 5.47 5.52
CA CYS A 59 4.52 5.17 4.52
C CYS A 59 4.59 3.65 4.34
N LYS A 60 4.36 3.20 3.12
CA LYS A 60 4.39 1.78 2.72
C LYS A 60 5.66 1.52 1.92
N PHE A 61 6.51 0.61 2.40
CA PHE A 61 7.75 0.22 1.73
C PHE A 61 7.94 -1.30 1.77
N LYS A 62 8.81 -1.83 0.91
CA LYS A 62 9.25 -3.23 0.98
C LYS A 62 10.52 -3.30 1.81
N GLY A 63 10.50 -4.11 2.88
CA GLY A 63 11.68 -4.38 3.69
C GLY A 63 12.65 -5.34 3.00
N GLN A 64 13.79 -5.61 3.64
CA GLN A 64 14.87 -6.45 3.09
C GLN A 64 14.42 -7.86 2.69
N LYS A 65 13.42 -8.43 3.39
CA LYS A 65 12.85 -9.75 3.08
C LYS A 65 11.71 -9.71 2.06
N GLY A 66 11.56 -8.61 1.31
CA GLY A 66 10.45 -8.39 0.38
C GLY A 66 9.08 -8.18 1.03
N ARG A 67 8.99 -8.24 2.37
CA ARG A 67 7.75 -8.01 3.12
C ARG A 67 7.36 -6.54 3.05
N THR A 68 6.09 -6.30 2.81
CA THR A 68 5.54 -4.94 2.88
C THR A 68 5.41 -4.52 4.34
N THR A 69 5.97 -3.37 4.68
CA THR A 69 5.83 -2.74 6.00
C THR A 69 5.15 -1.39 5.84
N ILE A 70 4.26 -1.08 6.78
CA ILE A 70 3.53 0.17 6.84
C ILE A 70 3.90 0.84 8.16
N VAL A 71 4.49 2.04 8.08
CA VAL A 71 4.85 2.86 9.24
C VAL A 71 4.08 4.16 9.20
N ARG A 72 3.85 4.77 10.36
CA ARG A 72 3.22 6.09 10.41
C ARG A 72 4.22 7.19 10.05
N CYS A 73 3.72 8.20 9.38
CA CYS A 73 4.44 9.44 9.14
C CYS A 73 4.36 10.34 10.39
N PRO A 74 5.39 11.17 10.64
CA PRO A 74 5.31 12.19 11.67
C PRO A 74 4.22 13.22 11.36
N ARG A 75 3.59 13.77 12.40
CA ARG A 75 2.46 14.71 12.26
C ARG A 75 2.90 16.16 12.01
N PHE A 76 4.21 16.41 12.02
CA PHE A 76 4.81 17.73 11.78
C PHE A 76 4.54 18.18 10.35
N ALA A 77 4.19 19.46 10.17
CA ALA A 77 3.75 19.99 8.88
C ALA A 77 4.78 19.77 7.75
N ASN A 78 6.07 19.83 8.06
CA ASN A 78 7.18 19.62 7.15
C ASN A 78 7.49 18.13 6.84
N GLN A 79 6.80 17.19 7.48
CA GLN A 79 7.03 15.74 7.33
C GLN A 79 5.76 14.95 6.96
N ARG A 80 4.64 15.66 6.72
CA ARG A 80 3.37 15.09 6.25
C ARG A 80 3.46 14.62 4.82
N CYS A 81 2.62 13.66 4.46
CA CYS A 81 2.50 13.22 3.08
C CYS A 81 1.82 14.33 2.25
N PRO A 82 2.50 14.95 1.26
CA PRO A 82 1.93 16.07 0.52
C PRO A 82 0.75 15.61 -0.35
N ARG A 83 0.89 14.45 -1.00
CA ARG A 83 -0.14 13.79 -1.81
C ARG A 83 -0.01 12.27 -1.68
N ASN A 84 -1.10 11.55 -1.92
CA ASN A 84 -1.07 10.09 -2.02
C ASN A 84 -0.06 9.66 -3.10
N GLY A 85 0.72 8.62 -2.80
CA GLY A 85 1.74 8.10 -3.71
C GLY A 85 3.06 8.87 -3.72
N SER A 86 3.19 9.96 -2.95
CA SER A 86 4.48 10.64 -2.81
C SER A 86 5.55 9.74 -2.19
N LYS A 87 6.81 10.02 -2.52
CA LYS A 87 7.93 9.25 -2.00
C LYS A 87 8.07 9.47 -0.49
N CYS A 88 8.36 8.41 0.23
CA CYS A 88 8.69 8.44 1.64
C CYS A 88 9.87 7.53 1.94
N THR A 89 10.57 7.81 3.03
CA THR A 89 11.80 7.12 3.39
C THR A 89 11.75 6.71 4.85
N TRP A 90 12.01 5.44 5.13
CA TRP A 90 12.15 4.90 6.47
C TRP A 90 13.61 4.58 6.75
N ASP A 91 14.18 5.20 7.78
CA ASP A 91 15.52 4.91 8.27
C ASP A 91 15.38 3.89 9.42
N SER A 92 15.89 2.67 9.22
CA SER A 92 15.82 1.59 10.20
C SER A 92 16.78 1.78 11.36
N TYR A 93 17.92 2.45 11.12
CA TYR A 93 18.92 2.75 12.15
C TYR A 93 18.39 3.80 13.14
N LYS A 94 17.83 4.90 12.63
CA LYS A 94 17.24 5.97 13.44
C LYS A 94 15.80 5.69 13.86
N ARG A 95 15.14 4.71 13.24
CA ARG A 95 13.71 4.39 13.39
C ARG A 95 12.82 5.60 13.10
N THR A 96 13.16 6.36 12.06
CA THR A 96 12.45 7.59 11.67
C THR A 96 11.91 7.52 10.25
N THR A 97 10.65 7.96 10.06
CA THR A 97 10.04 8.14 8.74
C THR A 97 10.12 9.59 8.27
N LYS A 98 10.51 9.81 7.02
CA LYS A 98 10.36 11.09 6.32
C LYS A 98 9.37 10.92 5.18
N CYS A 99 8.19 11.55 5.27
CA CYS A 99 7.14 11.45 4.25
C CYS A 99 7.02 12.69 3.33
N ASN A 100 7.90 13.67 3.53
CA ASN A 100 8.13 14.78 2.63
C ASN A 100 9.64 14.96 2.51
N TYR A 101 10.22 14.43 1.44
CA TYR A 101 11.56 14.80 1.03
C TYR A 101 11.45 15.31 -0.41
N LYS A 102 11.94 16.52 -0.64
CA LYS A 102 11.97 17.14 -1.96
C LYS A 102 13.17 16.61 -2.73
#